data_AF-A0A0Q9MVR6-F1
#
_entry.id   AF-A0A0Q9MVR6-F1
#
_cell.length_a   1.000
_cell.length_b   1.000
_cell.length_c   1.000
_cell.angle_alpha   90.00
_cell.angle_beta   90.00
_cell.angle_gamma   90.00
#
_symmetry.space_group_name_H-M   'P 1'
#
loop_
_entity.id
_entity.type
_entity.pdbx_description
1 polymer ?
#
loop_
_entity_poly.entity_id
_entity_poly.type
_entity_poly.pdbx_seq_one_letter_code
_entity_poly.pdbx_strand_id
1 'polypeptide(L)'
;MGLIYDDPQLAALTLTRIAAEESEGPSAMTGRMREVIDDLVQRNGAGYLAELVIVLARARFAALNDLARATGNSTAELLDAVEIGALEGLDDDPDV
;
A
#
# COMPACT_ATOMS: atom_id res chain seq x y z
N MET A 1 -23.47 -3.69 -2.72
CA MET A 1 -22.70 -4.67 -3.50
C MET A 1 -21.48 -5.03 -2.67
N GLY A 2 -21.58 -6.05 -1.83
CA GLY A 2 -20.47 -6.46 -0.96
C GLY A 2 -19.33 -6.99 -1.80
N LEU A 3 -18.19 -6.30 -1.77
CA LEU A 3 -17.01 -6.78 -2.48
C LEU A 3 -16.56 -8.10 -1.83
N ILE A 4 -16.37 -9.09 -2.69
CA ILE A 4 -15.97 -10.46 -2.38
C ILE A 4 -14.47 -10.45 -2.10
N TYR A 5 -14.03 -9.99 -0.93
CA TYR A 5 -12.61 -9.92 -0.58
C TYR A 5 -12.33 -10.44 0.84
N ASP A 6 -12.80 -11.65 1.15
CA ASP A 6 -12.30 -12.41 2.30
C ASP A 6 -10.93 -13.04 1.99
N ASP A 7 -10.45 -12.93 0.75
CA ASP A 7 -9.09 -13.31 0.34
C ASP A 7 -8.13 -12.11 0.46
N PRO A 8 -7.05 -12.21 1.27
CA PRO A 8 -6.07 -11.14 1.46
C PRO A 8 -5.37 -10.66 0.18
N GLN A 9 -5.22 -11.51 -0.84
CA GLN A 9 -4.61 -11.15 -2.13
C GLN A 9 -5.51 -10.24 -2.93
N LEU A 10 -6.80 -10.54 -2.98
CA LEU A 10 -7.77 -9.72 -3.69
C LEU A 10 -8.04 -8.40 -2.96
N ALA A 11 -8.03 -8.41 -1.62
CA ALA A 11 -8.07 -7.19 -0.82
C ALA A 11 -6.84 -6.30 -1.08
N ALA A 12 -5.63 -6.88 -1.09
CA ALA A 12 -4.41 -6.15 -1.40
C ALA A 12 -4.47 -5.50 -2.81
N LEU A 13 -4.92 -6.25 -3.82
CA LEU A 13 -5.09 -5.72 -5.18
C LEU A 13 -6.06 -4.53 -5.23
N THR A 14 -7.15 -4.61 -4.46
CA THR A 14 -8.14 -3.54 -4.37
C THR A 14 -7.55 -2.28 -3.74
N LEU A 15 -6.82 -2.42 -2.64
CA LEU A 15 -6.14 -1.30 -2.00
C LEU A 15 -5.09 -0.68 -2.93
N THR A 16 -4.32 -1.50 -3.66
CA THR A 16 -3.36 -0.99 -4.67
C THR A 16 -4.06 -0.23 -5.79
N ARG A 17 -5.23 -0.67 -6.25
CA ARG A 17 -6.01 0.05 -7.26
C ARG A 17 -6.50 1.39 -6.73
N ILE A 18 -7.02 1.43 -5.51
CA ILE A 18 -7.44 2.69 -4.87
C ILE A 18 -6.26 3.65 -4.74
N ALA A 19 -5.08 3.17 -4.32
CA ALA A 19 -3.87 3.99 -4.24
C ALA A 19 -3.48 4.61 -5.59
N ALA A 20 -3.59 3.84 -6.68
CA ALA A 20 -3.33 4.34 -8.02
C ALA A 20 -4.35 5.42 -8.45
N GLU A 21 -5.64 5.18 -8.20
CA GLU A 21 -6.71 6.15 -8.46
C GLU A 21 -6.49 7.46 -7.67
N GLU A 22 -6.10 7.37 -6.40
CA GLU A 22 -5.82 8.53 -5.54
C GLU A 22 -4.53 9.27 -5.94
N SER A 23 -3.55 8.57 -6.53
CA SER A 23 -2.32 9.18 -7.04
C SER A 23 -2.53 9.98 -8.34
N GLU A 24 -3.57 9.69 -9.12
CA GLU A 24 -3.81 10.32 -10.42
C GLU A 24 -4.78 11.53 -10.35
N GLY A 25 -5.50 11.71 -9.25
CA GLY A 25 -6.50 12.78 -9.07
C GLY A 25 -6.09 13.88 -8.08
N PRO A 26 -6.78 15.04 -8.06
CA PRO A 26 -6.63 16.07 -7.00
C PRO A 26 -7.18 15.62 -5.63
N SER A 27 -7.54 14.34 -5.49
CA SER A 27 -8.14 13.74 -4.30
C SER A 27 -7.04 12.99 -3.53
N ALA A 28 -6.14 13.75 -2.93
CA ALA A 28 -5.23 13.22 -1.92
C ALA A 28 -6.06 12.54 -0.81
N MET A 29 -5.92 11.22 -0.67
CA MET A 29 -6.50 10.39 0.40
C MET A 29 -7.97 10.71 0.73
N THR A 30 -8.89 10.39 -0.18
CA THR A 30 -10.35 10.55 0.03
C THR A 30 -10.98 9.64 1.11
N GLY A 31 -10.19 8.99 1.97
CA GLY A 31 -10.69 8.10 3.02
C GLY A 31 -11.23 6.77 2.50
N ARG A 32 -11.32 6.57 1.18
CA ARG A 32 -11.85 5.35 0.56
C ARG A 32 -11.05 4.11 0.92
N MET A 33 -9.73 4.22 0.95
CA MET A 33 -8.86 3.13 1.39
C MET A 33 -9.15 2.74 2.85
N ARG A 34 -9.42 3.73 3.70
CA ARG A 34 -9.76 3.52 5.11
C ARG A 34 -11.11 2.82 5.27
N GLU A 35 -12.13 3.25 4.54
CA GLU A 35 -13.45 2.61 4.53
C GLU A 35 -13.38 1.13 4.13
N VAL A 36 -12.56 0.80 3.11
CA VAL A 36 -12.34 -0.59 2.68
C VAL A 36 -11.66 -1.40 3.78
N ILE A 37 -10.65 -0.85 4.44
CA ILE A 37 -9.97 -1.53 5.56
C ILE A 37 -10.95 -1.76 6.72
N ASP A 38 -11.75 -0.76 7.08
CA ASP A 38 -12.71 -0.88 8.18
C ASP A 38 -13.81 -1.94 7.87
N ASP A 39 -14.31 -2.02 6.62
CA ASP A 39 -15.22 -3.10 6.18
C ASP A 39 -14.57 -4.48 6.27
N LEU A 40 -13.32 -4.61 5.79
CA LEU A 40 -12.57 -5.87 5.84
C LEU A 40 -12.37 -6.35 7.28
N VAL A 41 -12.01 -5.45 8.20
CA VAL A 41 -11.84 -5.76 9.63
C VAL A 41 -13.16 -6.15 10.28
N GLN A 42 -14.24 -5.42 9.98
CA GLN A 42 -15.57 -5.73 10.52
C GLN A 42 -16.04 -7.13 10.10
N ARG A 43 -15.70 -7.56 8.88
CA ARG A 43 -16.17 -8.83 8.30
C ARG A 43 -15.28 -10.03 8.66
N ASN A 44 -13.96 -9.84 8.69
CA ASN A 44 -12.97 -10.93 8.86
C ASN A 44 -12.27 -10.92 10.23
N GLY A 45 -12.47 -9.88 11.03
CA GLY A 45 -11.82 -9.70 12.33
C GLY A 45 -10.40 -9.14 12.23
N ALA A 46 -9.85 -8.72 13.38
CA ALA A 46 -8.55 -8.06 13.44
C ALA A 46 -7.37 -8.94 12.96
N GLY A 47 -7.48 -10.26 13.06
CA GLY A 47 -6.44 -11.20 12.59
C GLY A 47 -6.19 -11.11 11.08
N TYR A 48 -7.21 -10.74 10.31
CA TYR A 48 -7.13 -10.57 8.87
C TYR A 48 -6.12 -9.50 8.43
N LEU A 49 -5.93 -8.45 9.26
CA LEU A 49 -4.97 -7.39 8.95
C LEU A 49 -3.53 -7.92 8.89
N ALA A 50 -3.19 -8.91 9.72
CA ALA A 50 -1.85 -9.49 9.69
C ALA A 50 -1.58 -10.18 8.35
N GLU A 51 -2.55 -10.95 7.86
CA GLU A 51 -2.45 -11.63 6.56
C GLU A 51 -2.40 -10.62 5.40
N LEU A 52 -3.25 -9.60 5.44
CA LEU A 52 -3.27 -8.53 4.44
C LEU A 52 -1.95 -7.77 4.38
N VAL A 53 -1.38 -7.41 5.53
CA VAL A 53 -0.07 -6.74 5.62
C VAL A 53 1.04 -7.63 5.05
N ILE A 54 1.05 -8.92 5.35
CA ILE A 54 2.03 -9.86 4.80
C ILE A 54 1.93 -9.92 3.27
N VAL A 55 0.72 -9.97 2.72
CA VAL A 55 0.49 -9.98 1.27
C VAL A 55 0.97 -8.69 0.63
N LEU A 56 0.62 -7.52 1.19
CA LEU A 56 1.06 -6.22 0.69
C LEU A 56 2.59 -6.07 0.71
N ALA A 57 3.23 -6.51 1.80
CA ALA A 57 4.69 -6.48 1.91
C ALA A 57 5.38 -7.35 0.85
N ARG A 58 4.85 -8.57 0.61
CA ARG A 58 5.36 -9.47 -0.44
C ARG A 58 5.16 -8.89 -1.84
N ALA A 59 4.00 -8.30 -2.12
CA ALA A 59 3.72 -7.67 -3.40
C ALA A 59 4.66 -6.47 -3.65
N ARG A 60 4.88 -5.63 -2.64
CA ARG A 60 5.83 -4.50 -2.71
C ARG A 60 7.25 -5.00 -2.98
N PHE A 61 7.71 -6.02 -2.27
CA PHE A 61 9.03 -6.59 -2.50
C PHE A 61 9.18 -7.15 -3.92
N ALA A 62 8.19 -7.88 -4.42
CA ALA A 62 8.22 -8.42 -5.78
C ALA A 62 8.34 -7.30 -6.83
N ALA A 63 7.53 -6.25 -6.71
CA ALA A 63 7.59 -5.09 -7.59
C ALA A 63 8.95 -4.38 -7.54
N LEU A 64 9.50 -4.16 -6.34
CA LEU A 64 10.82 -3.54 -6.18
C LEU A 64 11.94 -4.43 -6.72
N ASN A 65 11.84 -5.74 -6.55
CA ASN A 65 12.82 -6.69 -7.08
C ASN A 65 12.79 -6.73 -8.62
N ASP A 66 11.62 -6.62 -9.24
CA ASP A 66 11.52 -6.53 -10.70
C ASP A 66 12.03 -5.17 -11.21
N LEU A 67 11.76 -4.09 -10.49
CA LEU A 67 12.32 -2.76 -10.79
C LEU A 67 13.85 -2.77 -10.67
N ALA A 68 14.40 -3.33 -9.60
CA ALA A 68 15.84 -3.50 -9.36
C ALA A 68 16.52 -4.23 -10.54
N ARG A 69 15.92 -5.32 -11.01
CA ARG A 69 16.42 -6.05 -12.19
C ARG A 69 16.38 -5.20 -13.46
N ALA A 70 15.35 -4.39 -13.64
CA ALA A 70 15.20 -3.54 -14.82
C ALA A 70 16.16 -2.34 -14.83
N THR A 71 16.47 -1.78 -13.66
CA THR A 71 17.32 -0.57 -13.54
C THR A 71 18.78 -0.87 -13.23
N GLY A 72 19.12 -2.11 -12.84
CA GLY A 72 20.46 -2.48 -12.39
C GLY A 72 20.77 -2.06 -10.95
N ASN A 73 19.78 -1.51 -10.22
CA ASN A 73 19.90 -1.23 -8.80
C ASN A 73 19.65 -2.50 -7.97
N SER A 74 20.02 -2.46 -6.69
CA SER A 74 19.58 -3.43 -5.70
C SER A 74 18.22 -3.05 -5.11
N THR A 75 17.47 -4.04 -4.62
CA THR A 75 16.23 -3.77 -3.88
C THR A 75 16.48 -2.94 -2.61
N ALA A 76 17.66 -3.06 -2.00
CA ALA A 76 18.04 -2.26 -0.83
C ALA A 76 18.16 -0.77 -1.19
N GLU A 77 18.89 -0.43 -2.26
CA GLU A 77 19.03 0.96 -2.71
C GLU A 77 17.67 1.59 -3.06
N LEU A 78 16.76 0.81 -3.66
CA LEU A 78 15.41 1.30 -3.95
C LEU A 78 14.57 1.49 -2.68
N LEU A 79 14.77 0.68 -1.64
CA LEU A 79 14.11 0.86 -0.34
C LEU A 79 14.64 2.11 0.37
N ASP A 80 15.96 2.31 0.38
CA ASP A 80 16.59 3.49 0.97
C ASP A 80 16.08 4.77 0.30
N ALA A 81 15.96 4.78 -1.04
CA ALA A 81 15.42 5.92 -1.77
C ALA A 81 13.96 6.24 -1.39
N VAL A 82 13.13 5.21 -1.18
CA VAL A 82 11.75 5.40 -0.73
C VAL A 82 11.68 5.86 0.73
N GLU A 83 12.58 5.37 1.59
CA GLU A 83 12.69 5.83 2.98
C GLU A 83 13.07 7.31 3.06
N ILE A 84 14.06 7.75 2.28
CA ILE A 84 14.47 9.16 2.22
C ILE A 84 13.29 10.03 1.79
N GLY A 85 12.61 9.70 0.68
CA GLY A 85 11.46 10.49 0.22
C GLY A 85 10.30 10.52 1.22
N ALA A 86 10.12 9.46 2.01
CA ALA A 86 9.11 9.45 3.08
C ALA A 86 9.50 10.35 4.26
N LEU A 87 10.79 10.40 4.62
CA LEU A 87 11.30 11.27 5.68
C LEU A 87 11.27 12.74 5.27
N GLU A 88 11.66 13.07 4.04
CA GLU A 88 11.60 14.44 3.51
C GLU A 88 10.16 14.98 3.50
N GLY A 89 9.18 14.14 3.15
CA GLY A 89 7.77 14.52 3.19
C GLY A 89 7.20 14.75 4.60
N LEU A 90 7.86 14.26 5.65
CA LEU A 90 7.48 14.53 7.04
C LEU A 90 8.11 15.84 7.57
N ASP A 91 9.33 16.15 7.13
CA ASP A 91 10.01 17.40 7.52
C ASP A 91 9.39 18.65 6.87
N ASP A 92 8.68 18.48 5.75
CA ASP A 92 7.90 19.53 5.07
C ASP A 92 6.48 19.73 5.67
N ASP A 93 6.07 18.94 6.67
CA ASP A 93 4.81 19.10 7.39
C ASP A 93 5.04 19.90 8.70
N PRO A 94 4.69 21.20 8.76
CA PRO A 94 5.00 22.05 9.92
C PRO A 94 4.18 21.73 11.19
N ASP A 95 3.27 20.75 11.14
CA ASP A 95 2.35 20.40 12.23
C ASP A 95 2.63 19.02 12.88
N VAL A 96 3.81 18.42 12.65
CA VAL A 96 4.32 17.26 13.44
C VAL A 96 5.29 17.69 14.54
#